data_AF-A0A0C9UA61-F1
#
_entry.id   AF-A0A0C9UA61-F1
#
_cell.length_a   1.000
_cell.length_b   1.000
_cell.length_c   1.000
_cell.angle_alpha   90.00
_cell.angle_beta   90.00
_cell.angle_gamma   90.00
#
_symmetry.space_group_name_H-M   'P 1'
#
loop_
_entity.id
_entity.type
_entity.pdbx_description
1 polymer ?
#
loop_
_entity_poly.entity_id
_entity_poly.type
_entity_poly.pdbx_seq_one_letter_code
_entity_poly.pdbx_strand_id
1 'polypeptide(L)'
;MFCAFLLLPFLFTSALALVSAVDSSTLVSTATYTKAKGEGFTKAIIRGYEEACGIGGEVDPNFVASYKNARAAGYTDIDMYWFPCNGSGNKCKSYATQVEEIGATFSANSMKIGTIWIDLEKDAAICNNWNYGTAGNLAQAKSLIAAIKASGFNFGIYSSPGEWSTLFGSTSVVLDSS
;
A
#
# COMPACT_ATOMS: atom_id res chain seq x y z
N MET A 1 26.09 -54.72 -27.89
CA MET A 1 26.03 -53.34 -28.41
C MET A 1 25.14 -52.55 -27.46
N PHE A 2 25.69 -51.57 -26.73
CA PHE A 2 24.95 -50.79 -25.72
C PHE A 2 24.25 -49.60 -26.39
N CYS A 3 22.94 -49.48 -26.17
CA CYS A 3 22.13 -48.36 -26.62
C CYS A 3 22.15 -47.27 -25.53
N ALA A 4 22.86 -46.17 -25.80
CA ALA A 4 22.92 -45.04 -24.88
C ALA A 4 21.73 -44.09 -25.14
N PHE A 5 20.82 -43.99 -24.17
CA PHE A 5 19.80 -42.95 -24.14
C PHE A 5 20.44 -41.64 -23.66
N LEU A 6 20.53 -40.64 -24.55
CA LEU A 6 20.88 -39.27 -24.20
C LEU A 6 19.66 -38.59 -23.56
N LEU A 7 19.74 -38.33 -22.25
CA LEU A 7 18.85 -37.42 -21.54
C LEU A 7 19.31 -35.98 -21.80
N LEU A 8 18.50 -35.20 -22.53
CA LEU A 8 18.71 -33.76 -22.72
C LEU A 8 18.22 -33.01 -21.46
N PRO A 9 19.05 -32.17 -20.81
CA PRO A 9 18.59 -31.35 -19.70
C PRO A 9 17.77 -30.16 -20.24
N PHE A 10 16.47 -30.13 -19.94
CA PHE A 10 15.62 -28.96 -20.16
C PHE A 10 16.01 -27.87 -19.14
N LEU A 11 16.65 -26.80 -19.61
CA LEU A 11 16.84 -25.57 -18.84
C LEU A 11 15.49 -24.84 -18.76
N PHE A 12 14.80 -24.97 -17.63
CA PHE A 12 13.66 -24.11 -17.31
C PHE A 12 14.18 -22.72 -16.94
N THR A 13 14.19 -21.80 -17.89
CA THR A 13 14.31 -20.37 -17.58
C THR A 13 12.98 -19.93 -16.97
N SER A 14 12.93 -19.75 -15.65
CA SER A 14 11.80 -19.09 -14.99
C SER A 14 11.69 -17.66 -15.51
N ALA A 15 10.82 -17.43 -16.49
CA ALA A 15 10.45 -16.08 -16.87
C ALA A 15 9.75 -15.44 -15.67
N LEU A 16 10.39 -14.44 -15.04
CA LEU A 16 9.73 -13.61 -14.04
C LEU A 16 8.62 -12.85 -14.75
N ALA A 17 7.35 -13.16 -14.41
CA ALA A 17 6.22 -12.40 -14.92
C ALA A 17 6.32 -10.98 -14.35
N LEU A 18 6.56 -9.99 -15.22
CA LEU A 18 6.50 -8.59 -14.85
C LEU A 18 5.02 -8.24 -14.54
N VAL A 19 4.74 -7.84 -13.30
CA VAL A 19 3.42 -7.34 -12.90
C VAL A 19 3.45 -5.83 -13.01
N SER A 20 2.65 -5.27 -13.92
CA SER A 20 2.43 -3.83 -14.00
C SER A 20 1.17 -3.47 -13.21
N ALA A 21 1.25 -2.42 -12.40
CA ALA A 21 0.15 -1.96 -11.55
C ALA A 21 -0.24 -0.51 -11.86
N VAL A 22 -1.49 -0.16 -11.57
CA VAL A 22 -1.96 1.22 -11.48
C VAL A 22 -2.36 1.55 -10.05
N ASP A 23 -2.11 2.77 -9.59
CA ASP A 23 -2.62 3.28 -8.32
C ASP A 23 -3.63 4.41 -8.50
N SER A 24 -4.48 4.64 -7.49
CA SER A 24 -5.49 5.69 -7.54
C SER A 24 -5.94 6.19 -6.16
N SER A 25 -6.15 7.50 -6.03
CA SER A 25 -6.73 8.18 -4.85
C SER A 25 -8.17 8.64 -5.02
N THR A 26 -8.75 8.48 -6.22
CA THR A 26 -10.11 8.93 -6.53
C THR A 26 -10.99 7.77 -7.01
N LEU A 27 -12.29 8.02 -7.19
CA LEU A 27 -13.18 7.02 -7.76
C LEU A 27 -12.78 6.67 -9.20
N VAL A 28 -12.39 5.41 -9.42
CA VAL A 28 -12.07 4.90 -10.75
C VAL A 28 -13.21 4.05 -11.27
N SER A 29 -13.68 4.33 -12.48
CA SER A 29 -14.76 3.61 -13.13
C SER A 29 -14.33 2.21 -13.58
N THR A 30 -15.29 1.28 -13.70
CA THR A 30 -15.04 -0.05 -14.29
C THR A 30 -14.46 0.04 -15.70
N ALA A 31 -14.92 1.00 -16.52
CA ALA A 31 -14.42 1.18 -17.88
C ALA A 31 -12.94 1.60 -17.91
N THR A 32 -12.53 2.48 -17.00
CA THR A 32 -11.13 2.88 -16.83
C THR A 32 -10.26 1.69 -16.42
N TYR A 33 -10.70 0.90 -15.44
CA TYR A 33 -9.99 -0.32 -15.03
C TYR A 33 -9.90 -1.34 -16.18
N THR A 34 -10.99 -1.57 -16.92
CA THR A 34 -11.00 -2.47 -18.08
C THR A 34 -9.99 -2.03 -19.13
N LYS A 35 -9.89 -0.72 -19.40
CA LYS A 35 -8.90 -0.17 -20.33
C LYS A 35 -7.48 -0.42 -19.83
N ALA A 36 -7.16 -0.04 -18.59
CA ALA A 36 -5.83 -0.25 -18.01
C ALA A 36 -5.43 -1.74 -18.02
N LYS A 37 -6.38 -2.63 -17.74
CA LYS A 37 -6.13 -4.07 -17.81
C LYS A 37 -5.83 -4.54 -19.23
N GLY A 38 -6.54 -4.02 -20.22
CA GLY A 38 -6.28 -4.27 -21.64
C GLY A 38 -4.91 -3.74 -22.11
N GLU A 39 -4.36 -2.73 -21.43
CA GLU A 39 -3.02 -2.18 -21.66
C GLU A 39 -1.92 -2.95 -20.89
N GLY A 40 -2.27 -4.01 -20.14
CA GLY A 40 -1.32 -4.89 -19.46
C GLY A 40 -1.10 -4.59 -17.98
N PHE A 41 -1.82 -3.63 -17.39
CA PHE A 41 -1.81 -3.39 -15.95
C PHE A 41 -2.70 -4.41 -15.26
N THR A 42 -2.12 -5.47 -14.71
CA THR A 42 -2.86 -6.60 -14.13
C THR A 42 -3.10 -6.50 -12.63
N LYS A 43 -2.58 -5.43 -12.00
CA LYS A 43 -2.71 -5.14 -10.58
C LYS A 43 -3.24 -3.73 -10.34
N ALA A 44 -4.04 -3.54 -9.30
CA ALA A 44 -4.51 -2.22 -8.86
C ALA A 44 -4.10 -1.97 -7.40
N ILE A 45 -3.67 -0.74 -7.08
CA ILE A 45 -3.33 -0.30 -5.72
C ILE A 45 -4.23 0.89 -5.38
N ILE A 46 -5.23 0.69 -4.55
CA ILE A 46 -6.28 1.70 -4.34
C ILE A 46 -6.07 2.38 -2.99
N ARG A 47 -6.14 3.71 -2.92
CA ARG A 47 -6.16 4.40 -1.61
C ARG A 47 -7.33 3.89 -0.82
N GLY A 48 -7.05 3.27 0.32
CA GLY A 48 -8.10 2.75 1.18
C GLY A 48 -8.21 3.45 2.52
N TYR A 49 -7.24 4.29 2.85
CA TYR A 49 -7.30 5.16 4.02
C TYR A 49 -6.53 6.44 3.73
N GLU A 50 -7.11 7.58 4.10
CA GLU A 50 -6.55 8.90 3.86
C GLU A 50 -6.37 9.66 5.18
N GLU A 51 -5.52 10.68 5.14
CA GLU A 51 -5.08 11.39 6.34
C GLU A 51 -6.22 12.09 7.07
N ALA A 52 -7.19 12.66 6.34
CA ALA A 52 -8.38 13.34 6.86
C ALA A 52 -8.19 13.97 8.24
N CYS A 53 -7.15 14.80 8.39
CA CYS A 53 -6.61 15.19 9.70
C CYS A 53 -7.58 16.01 10.56
N GLY A 54 -8.61 16.60 9.95
CA GLY A 54 -9.71 17.27 10.66
C GLY A 54 -10.61 16.32 11.47
N ILE A 55 -10.67 15.05 11.10
CA ILE A 55 -11.45 13.99 11.78
C ILE A 55 -10.59 12.82 12.28
N GLY A 56 -9.28 12.92 12.08
CA GLY A 56 -8.29 12.01 12.61
C GLY A 56 -7.98 10.80 11.74
N GLY A 57 -8.23 10.90 10.43
CA GLY A 57 -8.08 9.80 9.47
C GLY A 57 -9.40 9.11 9.18
N GLU A 58 -9.56 8.64 7.94
CA GLU A 58 -10.72 7.84 7.55
C GLU A 58 -10.41 6.86 6.43
N VAL A 59 -11.27 5.84 6.32
CA VAL A 59 -11.32 4.99 5.12
C VAL A 59 -11.73 5.86 3.95
N ASP A 60 -10.93 5.89 2.89
CA ASP A 60 -11.21 6.73 1.71
C ASP A 60 -12.63 6.42 1.18
N PRO A 61 -13.51 7.44 1.06
CA PRO A 61 -14.90 7.24 0.62
C PRO A 61 -15.05 6.55 -0.74
N ASN A 62 -14.03 6.62 -1.59
CA ASN A 62 -14.01 6.01 -2.92
C ASN A 62 -13.52 4.56 -2.89
N PHE A 63 -12.88 4.09 -1.82
CA PHE A 63 -12.13 2.83 -1.78
C PHE A 63 -12.99 1.62 -2.15
N VAL A 64 -14.12 1.44 -1.45
CA VAL A 64 -15.01 0.28 -1.64
C VAL A 64 -15.60 0.27 -3.06
N ALA A 65 -15.98 1.43 -3.58
CA ALA A 65 -16.53 1.55 -4.93
C ALA A 65 -15.46 1.27 -6.00
N SER A 66 -14.27 1.85 -5.86
CA SER A 66 -13.12 1.58 -6.74
C SER A 66 -12.72 0.10 -6.72
N TYR A 67 -12.69 -0.54 -5.55
CA TYR A 67 -12.44 -1.99 -5.45
C TYR A 67 -13.48 -2.80 -6.21
N LYS A 68 -14.78 -2.53 -6.00
CA LYS A 68 -15.86 -3.23 -6.71
C LYS A 68 -15.76 -3.05 -8.22
N ASN A 69 -15.41 -1.85 -8.67
CA ASN A 69 -15.18 -1.54 -10.08
C ASN A 69 -13.96 -2.30 -10.65
N ALA A 70 -12.85 -2.36 -9.92
CA ALA A 70 -11.67 -3.13 -10.31
C ALA A 70 -12.00 -4.64 -10.41
N ARG A 71 -12.73 -5.20 -9.43
CA ARG A 71 -13.22 -6.58 -9.49
C ARG A 71 -14.13 -6.82 -10.69
N ALA A 72 -15.05 -5.90 -10.99
CA ALA A 72 -15.94 -5.97 -12.15
C ALA A 72 -15.19 -5.90 -13.49
N ALA A 73 -14.08 -5.14 -13.55
CA ALA A 73 -13.14 -5.14 -14.68
C ALA A 73 -12.25 -6.39 -14.73
N GLY A 74 -12.39 -7.29 -13.75
CA GLY A 74 -11.71 -8.58 -13.68
C GLY A 74 -10.33 -8.54 -13.02
N TYR A 75 -9.96 -7.49 -12.28
CA TYR A 75 -8.75 -7.53 -11.46
C TYR A 75 -8.90 -8.57 -10.36
N THR A 76 -7.90 -9.43 -10.22
CA THR A 76 -7.81 -10.43 -9.15
C THR A 76 -6.76 -10.09 -8.11
N ASP A 77 -5.72 -9.37 -8.51
CA ASP A 77 -4.63 -8.86 -7.68
C ASP A 77 -4.89 -7.37 -7.38
N ILE A 78 -5.29 -7.09 -6.15
CA ILE A 78 -5.61 -5.74 -5.69
C ILE A 78 -4.95 -5.54 -4.34
N ASP A 79 -4.14 -4.49 -4.25
CA ASP A 79 -3.57 -3.99 -3.01
C ASP A 79 -4.31 -2.71 -2.58
N MET A 80 -4.08 -2.28 -1.35
CA MET A 80 -4.42 -0.94 -0.92
C MET A 80 -3.16 -0.15 -0.63
N TYR A 81 -3.27 1.18 -0.63
CA TYR A 81 -2.34 1.99 0.17
C TYR A 81 -3.07 2.73 1.30
N TRP A 82 -2.33 2.93 2.38
CA TRP A 82 -2.74 3.64 3.59
C TRP A 82 -1.90 4.90 3.70
N PHE A 83 -2.53 6.05 3.52
CA PHE A 83 -1.93 7.34 3.81
C PHE A 83 -2.33 7.77 5.23
N PRO A 84 -1.47 7.55 6.24
CA PRO A 84 -1.85 7.64 7.64
C PRO A 84 -2.09 9.07 8.10
N CYS A 85 -3.17 9.29 8.84
CA CYS A 85 -3.26 10.50 9.65
C CYS A 85 -2.12 10.48 10.68
N ASN A 86 -1.26 11.49 10.61
CA ASN A 86 -0.28 11.79 11.65
C ASN A 86 0.00 13.31 11.65
N GLY A 87 0.94 13.76 12.47
CA GLY A 87 1.33 15.17 12.64
C GLY A 87 1.07 15.65 14.07
N SER A 88 2.03 16.35 14.68
CA SER A 88 1.97 16.79 16.09
C SER A 88 0.86 17.78 16.39
N GLY A 89 0.34 18.46 15.35
CA GLY A 89 -0.80 19.38 15.45
C GLY A 89 -2.15 18.75 15.13
N ASN A 90 -2.18 17.50 14.67
CA ASN A 90 -3.39 16.86 14.19
C ASN A 90 -4.02 15.98 15.26
N LYS A 91 -5.36 15.87 15.25
CA LYS A 91 -6.11 15.00 16.16
C LYS A 91 -6.31 13.62 15.55
N CYS A 92 -5.20 12.97 15.19
CA CYS A 92 -5.22 11.67 14.54
C CYS A 92 -5.65 10.56 15.50
N LYS A 93 -6.47 9.63 15.00
CA LYS A 93 -6.70 8.34 15.66
C LYS A 93 -5.38 7.59 15.77
N SER A 94 -5.28 6.70 16.76
CA SER A 94 -4.10 5.83 16.88
C SER A 94 -3.89 4.99 15.62
N TYR A 95 -2.64 4.67 15.28
CA TYR A 95 -2.36 3.80 14.12
C TYR A 95 -3.07 2.45 14.22
N ALA A 96 -3.19 1.89 15.43
CA ALA A 96 -3.96 0.66 15.65
C ALA A 96 -5.44 0.82 15.27
N THR A 97 -6.06 1.94 15.63
CA THR A 97 -7.44 2.27 15.26
C THR A 97 -7.59 2.45 13.74
N GLN A 98 -6.65 3.15 13.09
CA GLN A 98 -6.68 3.31 11.63
C GLN A 98 -6.61 1.94 10.92
N VAL A 99 -5.71 1.05 11.36
CA VAL A 99 -5.60 -0.32 10.83
C VAL A 99 -6.84 -1.18 11.14
N GLU A 100 -7.45 -1.01 12.32
CA GLU A 100 -8.70 -1.69 12.67
C GLU A 100 -9.86 -1.27 11.74
N GLU A 101 -9.99 0.03 11.46
CA GLU A 101 -11.01 0.55 10.53
C GLU A 101 -10.82 0.02 9.10
N ILE A 102 -9.56 -0.09 8.65
CA ILE A 102 -9.19 -0.74 7.39
C ILE A 102 -9.65 -2.20 7.39
N GLY A 103 -9.27 -2.97 8.42
CA GLY A 103 -9.63 -4.38 8.53
C GLY A 103 -11.14 -4.62 8.62
N ALA A 104 -11.85 -3.76 9.35
CA ALA A 104 -13.31 -3.78 9.43
C ALA A 104 -13.95 -3.54 8.06
N THR A 105 -13.42 -2.60 7.28
CA THR A 105 -13.88 -2.32 5.91
C THR A 105 -13.70 -3.52 5.00
N PHE A 106 -12.54 -4.18 5.07
CA PHE A 106 -12.26 -5.39 4.29
C PHE A 106 -13.27 -6.49 4.61
N SER A 107 -13.46 -6.76 5.91
CA SER A 107 -14.38 -7.80 6.39
C SER A 107 -15.82 -7.50 5.96
N ALA A 108 -16.31 -6.28 6.21
CA ALA A 108 -17.67 -5.87 5.90
C ALA A 108 -18.01 -5.95 4.39
N ASN A 109 -17.00 -5.81 3.53
CA ASN A 109 -17.17 -5.83 2.08
C ASN A 109 -16.62 -7.11 1.41
N SER A 110 -16.24 -8.12 2.20
CA SER A 110 -15.64 -9.38 1.71
C SER A 110 -14.48 -9.15 0.74
N MET A 111 -13.63 -8.17 1.05
CA MET A 111 -12.53 -7.75 0.19
C MET A 111 -11.34 -8.71 0.35
N LYS A 112 -10.68 -9.00 -0.76
CA LYS A 112 -9.41 -9.75 -0.78
C LYS A 112 -8.33 -8.79 -1.21
N ILE A 113 -7.61 -8.25 -0.24
CA ILE A 113 -6.49 -7.33 -0.43
C ILE A 113 -5.19 -8.09 -0.22
N GLY A 114 -4.24 -7.92 -1.13
CA GLY A 114 -2.93 -8.58 -1.08
C GLY A 114 -2.02 -7.94 -0.04
N THR A 115 -1.60 -6.71 -0.32
CA THR A 115 -0.66 -5.92 0.50
C THR A 115 -1.28 -4.57 0.86
N ILE A 116 -0.99 -4.12 2.08
CA ILE A 116 -1.19 -2.72 2.49
C ILE A 116 0.12 -1.97 2.32
N TRP A 117 0.20 -1.07 1.35
CA TRP A 117 1.33 -0.17 1.18
C TRP A 117 1.18 1.04 2.10
N ILE A 118 2.09 1.18 3.05
CA ILE A 118 2.11 2.36 3.92
C ILE A 118 2.75 3.50 3.14
N ASP A 119 1.97 4.54 2.89
CA ASP A 119 2.42 5.72 2.19
C ASP A 119 3.13 6.68 3.17
N LEU A 120 4.47 6.70 3.09
CA LEU A 120 5.33 7.53 3.91
C LEU A 120 5.86 8.71 3.07
N GLU A 121 5.00 9.70 2.91
CA GLU A 121 5.30 10.97 2.25
C GLU A 121 4.78 12.16 3.04
N LYS A 122 5.39 13.33 2.80
CA LYS A 122 5.01 14.57 3.46
C LYS A 122 3.98 15.35 2.64
N ASP A 123 2.81 15.58 3.23
CA ASP A 123 1.84 16.58 2.79
C ASP A 123 1.92 17.81 3.70
N ALA A 124 2.75 18.78 3.31
CA ALA A 124 2.93 20.03 4.05
C ALA A 124 1.74 21.00 3.91
N ALA A 125 0.91 20.83 2.87
CA ALA A 125 -0.10 21.83 2.49
C ALA A 125 -1.47 21.53 3.09
N ILE A 126 -1.86 20.26 3.21
CA ILE A 126 -3.18 19.87 3.69
C ILE A 126 -3.14 19.53 5.18
N CYS A 127 -2.39 18.50 5.54
CA CYS A 127 -2.35 18.01 6.92
C CYS A 127 -1.09 18.43 7.69
N ASN A 128 -0.06 18.96 7.02
CA ASN A 128 1.25 19.23 7.63
C ASN A 128 1.72 18.04 8.46
N ASN A 129 1.59 16.84 7.88
CA ASN A 129 1.96 15.58 8.50
C ASN A 129 3.49 15.49 8.68
N TRP A 130 3.95 14.52 9.47
CA TRP A 130 5.37 14.28 9.74
C TRP A 130 6.16 15.51 10.20
N ASN A 131 5.52 16.39 10.98
CA ASN A 131 6.11 17.62 11.51
C ASN A 131 6.70 17.47 12.92
N TYR A 132 7.19 16.27 13.26
CA TYR A 132 7.79 15.96 14.57
C TYR A 132 9.31 16.18 14.61
N GLY A 133 9.91 16.59 13.49
CA GLY A 133 11.36 16.55 13.27
C GLY A 133 11.88 15.12 13.08
N THR A 134 13.12 14.97 12.62
CA THR A 134 13.69 13.67 12.21
C THR A 134 13.55 12.56 13.26
N ALA A 135 13.93 12.82 14.51
CA ALA A 135 13.85 11.82 15.59
C ALA A 135 12.40 11.47 15.95
N GLY A 136 11.50 12.48 15.95
CA GLY A 136 10.08 12.28 16.21
C GLY A 136 9.40 11.51 15.09
N ASN A 137 9.71 11.82 13.83
CA ASN A 137 9.21 11.11 12.65
C ASN A 137 9.62 9.64 12.69
N LEU A 138 10.89 9.35 13.03
CA LEU A 138 11.36 7.98 13.20
C LEU A 138 10.59 7.23 14.30
N ALA A 139 10.31 7.87 15.44
CA ALA A 139 9.53 7.26 16.51
C ALA A 139 8.07 6.99 16.11
N GLN A 140 7.46 7.92 15.36
CA GLN A 140 6.11 7.76 14.82
C GLN A 140 6.05 6.64 13.78
N ALA A 141 7.00 6.61 12.86
CA ALA A 141 7.09 5.57 11.84
C ALA A 141 7.28 4.17 12.47
N LYS A 142 8.13 4.04 13.50
CA LYS A 142 8.25 2.78 14.26
C LYS A 142 6.95 2.36 14.94
N SER A 143 6.23 3.30 15.54
CA SER A 143 4.92 3.03 16.15
C SER A 143 3.89 2.59 15.11
N LEU A 144 3.90 3.20 13.93
CA LEU A 144 3.06 2.82 12.80
C LEU A 144 3.38 1.40 12.31
N ILE A 145 4.66 1.09 12.09
CA ILE A 145 5.09 -0.26 11.69
C ILE A 145 4.72 -1.31 12.74
N ALA A 146 4.84 -1.00 14.02
CA ALA A 146 4.41 -1.91 15.09
C ALA A 146 2.90 -2.19 15.02
N ALA A 147 2.07 -1.18 14.74
CA ALA A 147 0.63 -1.34 14.62
C ALA A 147 0.22 -2.25 13.45
N ILE A 148 0.79 -2.04 12.25
CA ILE A 148 0.48 -2.90 11.10
C ILE A 148 1.00 -4.33 11.31
N LYS A 149 2.19 -4.51 11.89
CA LYS A 149 2.74 -5.83 12.24
C LYS A 149 1.80 -6.58 13.20
N ALA A 150 1.26 -5.89 14.20
CA ALA A 150 0.34 -6.48 15.18
C ALA A 150 -1.00 -6.93 14.57
N SER A 151 -1.43 -6.32 13.46
CA SER A 151 -2.66 -6.71 12.76
C SER A 151 -2.58 -8.03 11.98
N GLY A 152 -1.37 -8.47 11.64
CA GLY A 152 -1.14 -9.64 10.78
C GLY A 152 -1.40 -9.43 9.29
N PHE A 153 -1.75 -8.21 8.84
CA PHE A 153 -1.81 -7.92 7.40
C PHE A 153 -0.42 -7.95 6.76
N ASN A 154 -0.36 -8.44 5.52
CA ASN A 154 0.83 -8.23 4.68
C ASN A 154 0.95 -6.73 4.37
N PHE A 155 2.15 -6.19 4.51
CA PHE A 155 2.39 -4.77 4.26
C PHE A 155 3.71 -4.53 3.54
N GLY A 156 3.79 -3.38 2.90
CA GLY A 156 5.01 -2.80 2.34
C GLY A 156 5.09 -1.33 2.69
N ILE A 157 6.21 -0.70 2.39
CA ILE A 157 6.40 0.75 2.57
C ILE A 157 6.58 1.38 1.19
N TYR A 158 5.82 2.43 0.93
CA TYR A 158 5.97 3.29 -0.23
C TYR A 158 6.57 4.62 0.20
N SER A 159 7.63 5.05 -0.49
CA SER A 159 8.25 6.37 -0.36
C SER A 159 9.26 6.56 -1.49
N SER A 160 9.70 7.80 -1.70
CA SER A 160 10.85 8.10 -2.56
C SER A 160 12.12 8.33 -1.73
N PRO A 161 13.34 8.22 -2.30
CA PRO A 161 14.57 8.55 -1.56
C PRO A 161 14.61 9.99 -1.02
N GLY A 162 13.99 10.93 -1.74
CA GLY A 162 13.88 12.34 -1.33
C GLY A 162 12.92 12.53 -0.16
N GLU A 163 11.75 11.89 -0.22
CA GLU A 163 10.79 11.86 0.89
C GLU A 163 11.40 11.19 2.12
N TRP A 164 12.01 10.01 1.95
CA TRP A 164 12.67 9.29 3.04
C TRP A 164 13.71 10.14 3.77
N SER A 165 14.55 10.86 3.00
CA SER A 165 15.54 11.78 3.55
C SER A 165 14.89 12.98 4.23
N THR A 166 13.78 13.50 3.70
CA THR A 166 13.03 14.61 4.29
C THR A 166 12.41 14.21 5.63
N LEU A 167 11.84 13.01 5.70
CA LEU A 167 11.20 12.49 6.91
C LEU A 167 12.22 12.10 7.98
N PHE A 168 13.30 11.41 7.59
CA PHE A 168 14.20 10.73 8.52
C PHE A 168 15.65 11.21 8.50
N GLY A 169 15.97 12.24 7.71
CA GLY A 169 17.31 12.84 7.63
C GLY A 169 18.37 11.98 6.92
N SER A 170 18.03 10.79 6.42
CA SER A 170 18.94 9.91 5.69
C SER A 170 18.17 8.86 4.89
N THR A 171 18.65 8.51 3.69
CA THR A 171 18.16 7.39 2.87
C THR A 171 18.41 6.02 3.50
N SER A 172 19.29 5.91 4.50
CA SER A 172 19.73 4.64 5.08
C SER A 172 18.95 4.19 6.31
N VAL A 173 17.91 4.93 6.69
CA VAL A 173 17.07 4.56 7.84
C VAL A 173 16.29 3.28 7.54
N VAL A 174 16.34 2.32 8.47
CA VAL A 174 15.63 1.04 8.41
C VAL A 174 14.51 1.05 9.44
N LEU A 175 13.27 0.83 8.99
CA LEU A 175 12.08 0.81 9.86
C LEU A 175 11.62 -0.60 10.25
N ASP A 176 12.01 -1.61 9.51
CA ASP A 176 11.46 -2.96 9.65
C ASP A 176 12.50 -4.04 9.98
N SER A 177 13.68 -3.68 10.52
CA SER A 177 14.68 -4.68 10.91
C SER A 177 14.08 -5.70 11.86
N SER A 178 13.83 -6.90 11.34
CA SER A 178 13.32 -8.08 12.03
C SER A 178 14.18 -8.47 13.23
#